data_AF-A0A3D4W1R2-F1
#
_entry.id   AF-A0A3D4W1R2-F1
#
_cell.length_a   1.000
_cell.length_b   1.000
_cell.length_c   1.000
_cell.angle_alpha   90.00
_cell.angle_beta   90.00
_cell.angle_gamma   90.00
#
_symmetry.space_group_name_H-M   'P 1'
#
loop_
_entity.id
_entity.type
_entity.pdbx_description
1 polymer ?
#
loop_
_entity_poly.entity_id
_entity_poly.type
_entity_poly.pdbx_seq_one_letter_code
_entity_poly.pdbx_strand_id
1 'polypeptide(L)'
;MKKRILAFLLAVSIAVSMLVLPASAAGNANTAVQLSITLNAMDSSQQAALNAVVTRGALARMLVSYSTYRESVGSQGTVGTLFTDLPGTSPYAPYVRIAVQNGWMNGYTDGSFRPDNAVTLEEAVTAILKLMGYKMTDLSGSFPNA
;
A
#
# COMPACT_ATOMS: atom_id res chain seq x y z
N MET A 1 20.72 14.37 -53.55
CA MET A 1 20.93 13.68 -52.25
C MET A 1 19.80 13.94 -51.24
N LYS A 2 19.28 15.19 -51.11
CA LYS A 2 18.22 15.55 -50.14
C LYS A 2 16.90 14.75 -50.27
N LYS A 3 16.42 14.44 -51.49
CA LYS A 3 15.19 13.67 -51.71
C LYS A 3 15.28 12.20 -51.29
N ARG A 4 16.49 11.61 -51.34
CA ARG A 4 16.75 10.24 -50.89
C ARG A 4 16.82 10.13 -49.37
N ILE A 5 17.38 11.15 -48.72
CA ILE A 5 17.43 11.25 -47.25
C ILE A 5 16.02 11.43 -46.68
N LEU A 6 15.19 12.26 -47.32
CA LEU A 6 13.82 12.49 -46.89
C LEU A 6 12.93 11.24 -47.02
N ALA A 7 13.10 10.47 -48.11
CA ALA A 7 12.43 9.19 -48.30
C ALA A 7 12.86 8.15 -47.25
N PHE A 8 14.13 8.14 -46.87
CA PHE A 8 14.65 7.25 -45.83
C PHE A 8 14.10 7.60 -44.45
N LEU A 9 14.03 8.89 -44.11
CA LEU A 9 13.43 9.37 -42.86
C LEU A 9 11.93 9.04 -42.75
N LEU A 10 11.20 9.17 -43.86
CA LEU A 10 9.78 8.81 -43.91
C LEU A 10 9.57 7.30 -43.76
N ALA A 11 10.44 6.48 -44.37
CA ALA A 11 10.38 5.02 -44.21
C ALA A 11 10.66 4.59 -42.75
N VAL A 12 11.63 5.24 -42.09
CA VAL A 12 11.94 4.98 -40.68
C VAL A 12 10.79 5.42 -39.76
N SER A 13 10.15 6.56 -40.01
CA SER A 13 9.03 7.00 -39.17
C SER A 13 7.80 6.09 -39.29
N ILE A 14 7.53 5.55 -40.48
CA ILE A 14 6.46 4.56 -40.68
C ILE A 14 6.82 3.23 -40.00
N ALA A 15 8.07 2.79 -40.10
CA ALA A 15 8.54 1.56 -39.45
C ALA A 15 8.51 1.67 -37.91
N VAL A 16 8.82 2.83 -37.34
CA VAL A 16 8.73 3.08 -35.88
C VAL A 16 7.27 3.13 -35.42
N SER A 17 6.35 3.63 -36.26
CA SER A 17 4.91 3.64 -35.97
C SER A 17 4.27 2.25 -35.98
N MET A 18 4.86 1.30 -36.72
CA MET A 18 4.42 -0.10 -36.78
C MET A 18 5.08 -0.99 -35.74
N LEU A 19 5.97 -0.43 -34.89
CA LEU A 19 6.49 -1.12 -33.73
C LEU A 19 5.39 -1.18 -32.66
N VAL A 20 4.41 -2.05 -32.90
CA VAL A 20 3.46 -2.50 -31.89
C VAL A 20 4.28 -3.26 -30.86
N LEU A 21 4.67 -2.58 -29.79
CA LEU A 21 5.06 -3.25 -28.56
C LEU A 21 3.88 -4.15 -28.19
N PRO A 22 4.07 -5.45 -27.97
CA PRO A 22 3.01 -6.25 -27.39
C PRO A 22 2.66 -5.57 -26.07
N ALA A 23 1.44 -5.03 -25.97
CA ALA A 23 0.89 -4.66 -24.69
C ALA A 23 0.95 -5.93 -23.87
N SER A 24 1.86 -5.99 -22.91
CA SER A 24 2.00 -7.11 -22.00
C SER A 24 0.77 -7.13 -21.10
N ALA A 25 -0.37 -7.58 -21.64
CA ALA A 25 -1.56 -8.00 -20.92
C ALA A 25 -1.34 -9.44 -20.42
N ALA A 26 -0.20 -9.68 -19.80
CA ALA A 26 0.17 -10.93 -19.19
C ALA A 26 0.76 -10.62 -17.81
N GLY A 27 -0.11 -10.17 -16.89
CA GLY A 27 0.28 -9.87 -15.52
C GLY A 27 -0.91 -10.01 -14.59
N ASN A 28 -1.09 -11.21 -14.01
CA ASN A 28 -2.05 -11.59 -12.98
C ASN A 28 -3.54 -11.25 -13.19
N ALA A 29 -4.36 -12.31 -13.30
CA ALA A 29 -5.81 -12.28 -13.50
C ALA A 29 -6.64 -11.62 -12.37
N ASN A 30 -6.02 -11.17 -11.28
CA ASN A 30 -6.72 -10.50 -10.19
C ASN A 30 -6.49 -8.99 -10.26
N THR A 31 -7.42 -8.27 -10.89
CA THR A 31 -7.41 -6.80 -10.99
C THR A 31 -7.29 -6.14 -9.62
N ALA A 32 -7.88 -6.73 -8.58
CA ALA A 32 -7.76 -6.26 -7.20
C ALA A 32 -6.32 -6.33 -6.66
N VAL A 33 -5.56 -7.38 -7.02
CA VAL A 33 -4.15 -7.55 -6.62
C VAL A 33 -3.26 -6.54 -7.37
N GLN A 34 -3.56 -6.28 -8.64
CA GLN A 34 -2.82 -5.26 -9.38
C GLN A 34 -3.10 -3.85 -8.86
N LEU A 35 -4.35 -3.58 -8.51
CA LEU A 35 -4.73 -2.31 -7.89
C LEU A 35 -4.06 -2.12 -6.53
N SER A 36 -4.05 -3.15 -5.68
CA SER A 36 -3.41 -3.06 -4.36
C SER A 36 -1.90 -2.86 -4.45
N ILE A 37 -1.22 -3.48 -5.42
CA ILE A 37 0.21 -3.25 -5.68
C ILE A 37 0.44 -1.84 -6.20
N THR A 38 -0.40 -1.37 -7.13
CA THR A 38 -0.32 -0.01 -7.69
C THR A 38 -0.51 1.06 -6.61
N LEU A 39 -1.42 0.82 -5.66
CA LEU A 39 -1.65 1.68 -4.51
C LEU A 39 -0.61 1.52 -3.39
N ASN A 40 0.42 0.69 -3.64
CA ASN A 40 1.46 0.37 -2.69
C ASN A 40 0.91 -0.27 -1.39
N ALA A 41 -0.29 -0.85 -1.41
CA ALA A 41 -0.92 -1.54 -0.28
C ALA A 41 -0.40 -2.98 -0.11
N MET A 42 0.03 -3.61 -1.21
CA MET A 42 0.67 -4.93 -1.24
C MET A 42 2.04 -4.83 -1.92
N ASP A 43 2.97 -5.69 -1.53
CA ASP A 43 4.24 -5.81 -2.24
C ASP A 43 4.11 -6.67 -3.50
N SER A 44 4.94 -6.40 -4.50
CA SER A 44 5.05 -7.17 -5.75
C SER A 44 5.35 -8.65 -5.50
N SER A 45 6.05 -8.98 -4.41
CA SER A 45 6.31 -10.36 -3.98
C SER A 45 5.07 -11.07 -3.39
N GLN A 46 4.04 -10.32 -2.98
CA GLN A 46 2.80 -10.85 -2.40
C GLN A 46 1.77 -11.30 -3.45
N GLN A 47 2.10 -11.23 -4.76
CA GLN A 47 1.25 -11.75 -5.84
C GLN A 47 0.90 -13.25 -5.69
N ALA A 48 1.59 -13.99 -4.81
CA ALA A 48 1.42 -15.42 -4.60
C ALA A 48 0.94 -15.84 -3.19
N ALA A 49 0.78 -14.91 -2.25
CA ALA A 49 0.53 -15.24 -0.84
C ALA A 49 -0.79 -14.68 -0.29
N LEU A 50 -1.88 -14.75 -1.08
CA LEU A 50 -3.21 -14.29 -0.65
C LEU A 50 -3.79 -15.09 0.52
N ASN A 51 -3.23 -16.27 0.81
CA ASN A 51 -3.56 -17.10 1.96
C ASN A 51 -2.64 -16.85 3.18
N ALA A 52 -1.66 -15.95 3.07
CA ALA A 52 -0.78 -15.64 4.19
C ALA A 52 -1.50 -14.80 5.25
N VAL A 53 -1.08 -14.99 6.50
CA VAL A 53 -1.57 -14.20 7.62
C VAL A 53 -1.14 -12.74 7.43
N VAL A 54 -2.09 -11.83 7.63
CA VAL A 54 -1.83 -10.38 7.57
C VAL A 54 -1.17 -9.96 8.88
N THR A 55 -0.03 -9.28 8.81
CA THR A 55 0.64 -8.73 9.99
C THR A 55 0.12 -7.33 10.33
N ARG A 56 0.36 -6.86 11.55
CA ARG A 56 -0.01 -5.51 11.98
C ARG A 56 0.66 -4.42 11.13
N GLY A 57 1.93 -4.60 10.76
CA GLY A 57 2.63 -3.69 9.85
C GLY A 57 2.02 -3.68 8.45
N ALA A 58 1.64 -4.85 7.94
CA ALA A 58 0.95 -4.94 6.65
C ALA A 58 -0.43 -4.26 6.69
N LEU A 59 -1.20 -4.43 7.76
CA LEU A 59 -2.47 -3.73 7.94
C LEU A 59 -2.27 -2.21 7.97
N ALA A 60 -1.27 -1.70 8.70
CA ALA A 60 -0.97 -0.27 8.73
C ALA A 60 -0.67 0.28 7.33
N ARG A 61 0.11 -0.46 6.53
CA ARG A 61 0.38 -0.12 5.13
C ARG A 61 -0.92 -0.06 4.31
N MET A 62 -1.77 -1.08 4.41
CA MET A 62 -3.05 -1.12 3.69
C MET A 62 -3.95 0.07 4.05
N LEU A 63 -4.15 0.35 5.34
CA LEU A 63 -4.99 1.47 5.81
C LEU A 63 -4.53 2.80 5.21
N VAL A 64 -3.23 3.07 5.27
CA VAL A 64 -2.67 4.32 4.77
C VAL A 64 -2.74 4.39 3.24
N SER A 65 -2.42 3.30 2.53
CA SER A 65 -2.52 3.24 1.08
C SER A 65 -3.93 3.51 0.55
N TYR A 66 -4.96 3.02 1.24
CA TYR A 66 -6.36 3.28 0.89
C TYR A 66 -6.90 4.60 1.44
N SER A 67 -6.16 5.29 2.29
CA SER A 67 -6.53 6.60 2.81
C SER A 67 -6.15 7.76 1.90
N THR A 68 -6.57 8.97 2.28
CA THR A 68 -6.14 10.23 1.70
C THR A 68 -4.67 10.58 1.99
N TYR A 69 -4.02 9.88 2.94
CA TYR A 69 -2.65 10.14 3.37
C TYR A 69 -1.58 9.35 2.61
N ARG A 70 -1.94 8.61 1.55
CA ARG A 70 -0.98 7.77 0.81
C ARG A 70 0.24 8.57 0.31
N GLU A 71 0.00 9.80 -0.16
CA GLU A 71 1.05 10.67 -0.72
C GLU A 71 1.92 11.26 0.39
N SER A 72 1.42 11.29 1.63
CA SER A 72 2.15 11.77 2.80
C SER A 72 3.22 10.79 3.28
N VAL A 73 3.16 9.51 2.88
CA VAL A 73 4.13 8.47 3.28
C VAL A 73 5.56 8.87 2.91
N GLY A 74 5.77 9.41 1.70
CA GLY A 74 7.10 9.85 1.26
C GLY A 74 7.64 11.05 2.04
N SER A 75 6.75 11.92 2.54
CA SER A 75 7.11 13.09 3.34
C SER A 75 7.44 12.75 4.80
N GLN A 76 7.14 11.53 5.25
CA GLN A 76 7.37 11.12 6.63
C GLN A 76 8.85 10.88 6.96
N GLY A 77 9.71 10.62 5.96
CA GLY A 77 11.17 10.46 6.11
C GLY A 77 11.64 9.48 7.21
N THR A 78 12.95 9.45 7.44
CA THR A 78 13.53 8.83 8.64
C THR A 78 13.34 9.78 9.83
N VAL A 79 12.10 9.93 10.26
CA VAL A 79 11.78 10.63 11.52
C VAL A 79 11.82 9.60 12.64
N GLY A 80 12.24 10.04 13.83
CA GLY A 80 12.59 9.20 14.98
C GLY A 80 11.60 8.08 15.31
N THR A 81 12.12 7.11 16.06
CA THR A 81 11.41 5.90 16.49
C THR A 81 10.20 6.25 17.36
N LEU A 82 9.00 5.85 16.93
CA LEU A 82 7.75 6.02 17.69
C LEU A 82 7.51 4.87 18.69
N PHE A 83 8.00 3.67 18.37
CA PHE A 83 7.84 2.46 19.18
C PHE A 83 9.17 1.75 19.35
N THR A 84 9.41 1.15 20.52
CA THR A 84 10.71 0.55 20.88
C THR A 84 11.19 -0.54 19.92
N ASP A 85 10.26 -1.20 19.23
CA ASP A 85 10.48 -2.30 18.30
C ASP A 85 10.28 -1.91 16.82
N LEU A 86 10.08 -0.62 16.53
CA LEU A 86 9.88 -0.13 15.17
C LEU A 86 10.84 1.04 14.87
N PRO A 87 12.07 0.76 14.41
CA PRO A 87 13.02 1.81 14.07
C PRO A 87 12.49 2.66 12.91
N GLY A 88 12.82 3.95 12.89
CA GLY A 88 12.39 4.88 11.83
C GLY A 88 12.84 4.49 10.41
N THR A 89 13.83 3.61 10.28
CA THR A 89 14.31 3.04 9.01
C THR A 89 13.48 1.85 8.53
N SER A 90 12.55 1.33 9.35
CA SER A 90 11.69 0.22 8.96
C SER A 90 10.74 0.64 7.82
N PRO A 91 10.47 -0.24 6.83
CA PRO A 91 9.51 0.05 5.77
C PRO A 91 8.10 0.29 6.31
N TYR A 92 7.77 -0.23 7.50
CA TYR A 92 6.47 -0.01 8.15
C TYR A 92 6.38 1.30 8.93
N ALA A 93 7.51 1.90 9.32
CA ALA A 93 7.56 3.09 10.17
C ALA A 93 6.68 4.26 9.69
N PRO A 94 6.71 4.68 8.40
CA PRO A 94 5.89 5.82 7.96
C PRO A 94 4.39 5.49 7.99
N TYR A 95 4.01 4.26 7.63
CA TYR A 95 2.61 3.83 7.62
C TYR A 95 2.05 3.72 9.03
N VAL A 96 2.79 3.08 9.93
CA VAL A 96 2.41 2.94 11.33
C VAL A 96 2.23 4.31 11.98
N ARG A 97 3.13 5.25 11.70
CA ARG A 97 3.04 6.61 12.23
C ARG A 97 1.76 7.32 11.79
N ILE A 98 1.45 7.28 10.49
CA ILE A 98 0.21 7.89 9.96
C ILE A 98 -1.02 7.21 10.56
N ALA A 99 -1.04 5.87 10.60
CA ALA A 99 -2.17 5.11 11.15
C ALA A 99 -2.42 5.42 12.63
N VAL A 100 -1.35 5.57 13.42
CA VAL A 100 -1.43 5.92 14.84
C VAL A 100 -1.83 7.38 15.05
N GLN A 101 -1.26 8.31 14.27
CA GLN A 101 -1.62 9.74 14.33
C GLN A 101 -3.09 9.98 14.00
N ASN A 102 -3.66 9.20 13.08
CA ASN A 102 -5.07 9.25 12.73
C ASN A 102 -5.97 8.41 13.65
N GLY A 103 -5.39 7.74 14.66
CA GLY A 103 -6.12 6.94 15.64
C GLY A 103 -6.68 5.61 15.12
N TRP A 104 -6.31 5.19 13.91
CA TRP A 104 -6.78 3.92 13.32
C TRP A 104 -6.18 2.71 14.01
N MET A 105 -4.92 2.81 14.45
CA MET A 105 -4.20 1.76 15.17
C MET A 105 -3.51 2.34 16.41
N ASN A 106 -3.24 1.49 17.40
CA ASN A 106 -2.53 1.86 18.62
C ASN A 106 -1.33 0.94 18.87
N GLY A 107 -0.32 1.44 19.57
CA GLY A 107 0.71 0.59 20.17
C GLY A 107 0.23 -0.08 21.46
N TYR A 108 1.07 -0.92 22.01
CA TYR A 108 0.84 -1.54 23.31
C TYR A 108 1.37 -0.65 24.45
N THR A 109 0.94 -0.97 25.67
CA THR A 109 1.31 -0.24 26.90
C THR A 109 2.80 -0.35 27.25
N ASP A 110 3.50 -1.34 26.69
CA ASP A 110 4.95 -1.53 26.83
C ASP A 110 5.78 -0.64 25.89
N GLY A 111 5.13 0.18 25.05
CA GLY A 111 5.79 1.03 24.06
C GLY A 111 6.15 0.33 22.75
N SER A 112 5.69 -0.91 22.55
CA SER A 112 5.88 -1.67 21.31
C SER A 112 4.70 -1.52 20.33
N PHE A 113 4.94 -1.81 19.06
CA PHE A 113 3.91 -1.92 18.01
C PHE A 113 3.74 -3.34 17.49
N ARG A 114 4.75 -4.19 17.57
CA ARG A 114 4.78 -5.58 17.09
C ARG A 114 4.34 -5.70 15.63
N PRO A 115 5.08 -5.06 14.69
CA PRO A 115 4.70 -4.99 13.27
C PRO A 115 4.59 -6.37 12.61
N ASP A 116 5.34 -7.36 13.09
CA ASP A 116 5.38 -8.72 12.53
C ASP A 116 4.32 -9.66 13.14
N ASN A 117 3.62 -9.23 14.20
CA ASN A 117 2.55 -10.04 14.78
C ASN A 117 1.38 -10.15 13.81
N ALA A 118 0.76 -11.33 13.80
CA ALA A 118 -0.52 -11.54 13.14
C ALA A 118 -1.57 -10.56 13.70
N VAL A 119 -2.33 -9.94 12.81
CA VAL A 119 -3.46 -9.12 13.24
C VAL A 119 -4.68 -10.00 13.49
N THR A 120 -5.39 -9.72 14.57
CA THR A 120 -6.69 -10.36 14.82
C THR A 120 -7.76 -9.76 13.91
N LEU A 121 -8.84 -10.51 13.67
CA LEU A 121 -9.99 -9.99 12.92
C LEU A 121 -10.57 -8.74 13.60
N GLU A 122 -10.56 -8.72 14.93
CA GLU A 122 -11.11 -7.66 15.78
C GLU A 122 -10.34 -6.34 15.60
N GLU A 123 -9.01 -6.42 15.66
CA GLU A 123 -8.13 -5.29 15.40
C GLU A 123 -8.28 -4.77 13.96
N ALA A 124 -8.36 -5.67 12.99
CA ALA A 124 -8.50 -5.29 11.58
C ALA A 124 -9.81 -4.56 11.30
N VAL A 125 -10.94 -5.12 11.75
CA VAL A 125 -12.28 -4.52 11.57
C VAL A 125 -12.34 -3.17 12.27
N THR A 126 -11.86 -3.09 13.51
CA THR A 126 -11.80 -1.84 14.28
C THR A 126 -11.01 -0.75 13.54
N ALA A 127 -9.83 -1.08 13.00
CA ALA A 127 -9.00 -0.11 12.32
C ALA A 127 -9.64 0.39 11.01
N ILE A 128 -10.30 -0.51 10.25
CA ILE A 128 -10.99 -0.16 9.00
C ILE A 128 -12.20 0.75 9.28
N LEU A 129 -12.99 0.44 10.32
CA LEU A 129 -14.15 1.28 10.69
C LEU A 129 -13.72 2.69 11.09
N LYS A 130 -12.63 2.80 11.86
CA LYS A 130 -12.04 4.10 12.23
C LYS A 130 -11.52 4.86 11.01
N LEU A 131 -10.89 4.17 10.05
CA LEU A 131 -10.48 4.77 8.78
C LEU A 131 -11.69 5.34 8.01
N MET A 132 -12.81 4.64 8.01
CA MET A 132 -14.06 5.08 7.38
C MET A 132 -14.78 6.20 8.16
N GLY A 133 -14.27 6.60 9.33
CA GLY A 133 -14.83 7.67 10.15
C GLY A 133 -15.95 7.23 11.10
N TYR A 134 -16.22 5.93 11.24
CA TYR A 134 -17.16 5.44 12.24
C TYR A 134 -16.59 5.60 13.64
N LYS A 135 -17.43 6.08 14.55
CA LYS A 135 -17.12 6.06 15.99
C LYS A 135 -17.74 4.81 16.59
N MET A 136 -17.10 4.28 17.63
CA MET A 136 -17.65 3.13 18.38
C MET A 136 -19.03 3.42 18.98
N THR A 137 -19.36 4.70 19.20
CA THR A 137 -20.68 5.16 19.64
C THR A 137 -21.76 5.06 18.57
N ASP A 138 -21.37 5.05 17.29
CA ASP A 138 -22.29 5.04 16.15
C ASP A 138 -22.65 3.60 15.74
N LEU A 139 -21.98 2.62 16.33
CA LEU A 139 -22.11 1.20 16.05
C LEU A 139 -23.00 0.56 17.14
N SER A 140 -24.07 -0.10 16.72
CA SER A 140 -24.95 -0.86 17.62
C SER A 140 -24.78 -2.36 17.38
N GLY A 141 -24.80 -3.15 18.45
CA GLY A 141 -24.58 -4.61 18.41
C GLY A 141 -23.29 -5.05 19.12
N SER A 142 -22.99 -6.35 19.05
CA SER A 142 -21.75 -6.90 19.59
C SER A 142 -20.63 -6.69 18.57
N PHE A 143 -19.82 -5.66 18.79
CA PHE A 143 -18.61 -5.44 18.02
C PHE A 143 -17.41 -6.12 18.69
N PRO A 144 -16.45 -6.62 17.91
CA PRO A 144 -15.22 -7.13 18.47
C PRO A 144 -14.44 -5.99 19.14
N ASN A 145 -14.19 -6.10 20.44
CA ASN A 145 -13.43 -5.11 21.19
C ASN A 145 -11.94 -5.40 20.99
N ALA A 146 -11.27 -4.60 20.15
CA ALA A 146 -9.82 -4.64 19.98
C ALA A 146 -9.08 -4.10 21.22
#